data_AF-A0A833FMT7-F1
#
_entry.id   AF-A0A833FMT7-F1
#
_cell.length_a   1.000
_cell.length_b   1.000
_cell.length_c   1.000
_cell.angle_alpha   90.00
_cell.angle_beta   90.00
_cell.angle_gamma   90.00
#
_symmetry.space_group_name_H-M   'P 1'
#
loop_
_entity.id
_entity.type
_entity.pdbx_description
1 polymer ?
#
loop_
_entity_poly.entity_id
_entity_poly.type
_entity_poly.pdbx_seq_one_letter_code
_entity_poly.pdbx_strand_id
1 'polypeptide(L)'
;MARNSNAFDGREISDEEVKSALAELIADKRFRATDRGKAILNYIAGLHFAGCDDGVKGYSIAIDVLGRPDSFDPSIDPIVRIEVSRLRAALVQYYEAFGREKPIELELPKGKYALAFHRRVIAKMKAPDSLLLQNPIPPPSMPPVTLKYRLKYLDLAIASFALLISLALVYFLSNRSTDTVKPMVAIDFSAENPAFDDEAEKVRDSLLIALGDFNTLALRSNDSGSLFPRCGSPHIRYACGIGLKARPEASGGR
;
A
#
# COMPACT_ATOMS: atom_id res chain seq x y z
N MET A 1 20.43 -4.54 16.23
CA MET A 1 21.34 -5.25 15.30
C MET A 1 20.54 -6.32 14.58
N ALA A 2 20.05 -6.01 13.37
CA ALA A 2 19.54 -7.01 12.44
C ALA A 2 19.87 -6.50 11.03
N ARG A 3 20.96 -7.05 10.49
CA ARG A 3 21.32 -6.96 9.07
C ARG A 3 20.43 -7.97 8.34
N ASN A 4 19.64 -7.53 7.36
CA ASN A 4 19.02 -8.37 6.31
C ASN A 4 18.25 -7.44 5.34
N SER A 5 18.15 -7.65 4.04
CA SER A 5 18.63 -8.72 3.16
C SER A 5 18.47 -8.24 1.70
N ASN A 6 19.43 -7.49 1.17
CA ASN A 6 19.60 -7.24 -0.27
C ASN A 6 20.93 -7.89 -0.71
N ALA A 7 21.00 -9.21 -0.65
CA ALA A 7 22.00 -9.99 -1.37
C ALA A 7 21.66 -9.92 -2.88
N PHE A 8 22.54 -9.69 -3.85
CA PHE A 8 23.99 -9.77 -3.89
C PHE A 8 24.41 -9.06 -5.21
N ASP A 9 24.95 -7.84 -5.16
CA ASP A 9 25.84 -7.34 -6.22
C ASP A 9 26.85 -6.37 -5.58
N GLY A 10 28.14 -6.66 -5.75
CA GLY A 10 29.22 -6.33 -4.82
C GLY A 10 29.68 -4.87 -4.72
N ARG A 11 28.78 -3.89 -4.70
CA ARG A 11 29.08 -2.49 -4.37
C ARG A 11 27.92 -1.89 -3.59
N GLU A 12 28.06 -1.75 -2.27
CA GLU A 12 27.09 -1.04 -1.42
C GLU A 12 26.81 0.36 -2.01
N ILE A 13 25.54 0.64 -2.32
CA ILE A 13 25.11 1.96 -2.80
C ILE A 13 24.94 2.83 -1.55
N SER A 14 25.64 3.95 -1.49
CA SER A 14 25.55 4.84 -0.32
C SER A 14 24.22 5.62 -0.31
N ASP A 15 23.72 5.97 0.87
CA ASP A 15 22.49 6.78 0.99
C ASP A 15 22.60 8.12 0.25
N GLU A 16 23.78 8.72 0.21
CA GLU A 16 24.03 9.99 -0.52
C GLU A 16 23.93 9.81 -2.04
N GLU A 17 24.43 8.69 -2.57
CA GLU A 17 24.26 8.31 -3.97
C GLU A 17 22.76 8.13 -4.31
N VAL A 18 21.98 7.49 -3.42
CA VAL A 18 20.53 7.31 -3.61
C VAL A 18 19.79 8.65 -3.57
N LYS A 19 20.09 9.52 -2.60
CA LYS A 19 19.47 10.86 -2.50
C LYS A 19 19.71 11.68 -3.75
N SER A 20 20.95 11.67 -4.25
CA SER A 20 21.31 12.37 -5.48
C SER A 20 20.54 11.82 -6.69
N ALA A 21 20.45 10.50 -6.84
CA ALA A 21 19.72 9.87 -7.94
C ALA A 21 18.21 10.18 -7.89
N LEU A 22 17.62 10.19 -6.70
CA LEU A 22 16.22 10.55 -6.49
C LEU A 22 15.95 12.02 -6.85
N ALA A 23 16.77 12.94 -6.37
CA ALA A 23 16.63 14.36 -6.65
C ALA A 23 16.76 14.64 -8.16
N GLU A 24 17.71 13.99 -8.82
CA GLU A 24 17.89 14.08 -10.27
C GLU A 24 16.68 13.53 -11.04
N LEU A 25 16.15 12.36 -10.64
CA LEU A 25 14.97 11.75 -11.25
C LEU A 25 13.73 12.65 -11.16
N ILE A 26 13.47 13.25 -9.99
CA ILE A 26 12.29 14.09 -9.77
C ILE A 26 12.39 15.42 -10.52
N ALA A 27 13.59 15.97 -10.64
CA ALA A 27 13.89 17.20 -11.37
C ALA A 27 13.90 17.01 -12.90
N ASP A 28 14.15 15.79 -13.39
CA ASP A 28 14.19 15.49 -14.81
C ASP A 28 12.80 15.63 -15.45
N LYS A 29 12.69 16.55 -16.42
CA LYS A 29 11.44 16.79 -17.18
C LYS A 29 10.99 15.57 -17.99
N ARG A 30 11.91 14.65 -18.29
CA ARG A 30 11.62 13.40 -19.01
C ARG A 30 10.91 12.37 -18.13
N PHE A 31 10.93 12.54 -16.81
CA PHE A 31 10.21 11.67 -15.88
C PHE A 31 8.72 12.06 -15.81
N ARG A 32 7.90 11.35 -16.59
CA ARG A 32 6.46 11.61 -16.76
C ARG A 32 5.61 10.95 -15.67
N ALA A 33 5.90 11.23 -14.40
CA ALA A 33 5.05 10.82 -13.27
C ALA A 33 4.07 11.92 -12.86
N THR A 34 2.92 11.53 -12.31
CA THR A 34 1.95 12.45 -11.69
C THR A 34 2.54 13.09 -10.43
N ASP A 35 2.03 14.25 -10.01
CA ASP A 35 2.48 14.90 -8.77
C ASP A 35 2.28 14.00 -7.55
N ARG A 36 1.15 13.27 -7.51
CA ARG A 36 0.89 12.24 -6.49
C ARG A 36 1.90 11.11 -6.54
N GLY A 37 2.26 10.63 -7.73
CA GLY A 37 3.29 9.59 -7.91
C GLY A 37 4.66 10.06 -7.40
N LYS A 38 5.04 11.32 -7.67
CA LYS A 38 6.27 11.93 -7.13
C LYS A 38 6.23 12.06 -5.61
N ALA A 39 5.09 12.45 -5.04
CA ALA A 39 4.90 12.52 -3.59
C ALA A 39 5.04 11.14 -2.92
N ILE A 40 4.43 10.10 -3.51
CA ILE A 40 4.58 8.71 -3.04
C ILE A 40 6.04 8.27 -3.11
N LEU A 41 6.74 8.57 -4.22
CA LEU A 41 8.15 8.21 -4.38
C LEU A 41 9.03 8.85 -3.29
N ASN A 42 8.83 10.14 -3.01
CA ASN A 42 9.53 10.85 -1.93
C ASN A 42 9.24 10.25 -0.56
N TYR A 43 7.98 9.93 -0.28
CA TYR A 43 7.58 9.33 0.98
C TYR A 43 8.24 7.96 1.21
N ILE A 44 8.22 7.08 0.19
CA ILE A 44 8.85 5.76 0.28
C ILE A 44 10.37 5.90 0.45
N ALA A 45 11.01 6.83 -0.27
CA ALA A 45 12.44 7.10 -0.10
C ALA A 45 12.77 7.63 1.30
N GLY A 46 11.93 8.49 1.87
CA GLY A 46 12.09 8.95 3.25
C GLY A 46 12.05 7.81 4.26
N LEU A 47 11.15 6.85 4.07
CA LEU A 47 11.07 5.65 4.92
C LEU A 47 12.31 4.74 4.78
N HIS A 48 12.87 4.62 3.57
CA HIS A 48 14.13 3.91 3.35
C HIS A 48 15.29 4.52 4.15
N PHE A 49 15.47 5.85 4.08
CA PHE A 49 16.52 6.52 4.87
C PHE A 49 16.27 6.47 6.38
N ALA A 50 15.02 6.25 6.82
CA ALA A 50 14.68 6.01 8.21
C ALA A 50 14.90 4.55 8.65
N GLY A 51 15.34 3.66 7.77
CA GLY A 51 15.53 2.24 8.04
C GLY A 51 14.21 1.48 8.24
N CYS A 52 13.10 2.01 7.73
CA CYS A 52 11.75 1.43 7.86
C CYS A 52 11.32 0.75 6.55
N ASP A 53 12.16 -0.14 6.01
CA ASP A 53 11.95 -0.79 4.71
C ASP A 53 11.12 -2.09 4.76
N ASP A 54 10.77 -2.56 5.96
CA ASP A 54 10.07 -3.84 6.20
C ASP A 54 8.63 -3.92 5.66
N GLY A 55 8.25 -2.95 4.81
CA GLY A 55 7.01 -2.95 4.07
C GLY A 55 6.21 -1.73 4.44
N VAL A 56 6.34 -0.68 3.61
CA VAL A 56 5.42 0.46 3.68
C VAL A 56 4.00 -0.09 3.49
N LYS A 57 3.13 0.11 4.47
CA LYS A 57 1.74 -0.33 4.37
C LYS A 57 1.01 0.60 3.42
N GLY A 58 0.24 0.05 2.49
CA GLY A 58 -0.56 0.87 1.56
C GLY A 58 -1.50 1.83 2.29
N TYR A 59 -1.98 1.43 3.46
CA TYR A 59 -2.76 2.26 4.37
C TYR A 59 -2.04 3.56 4.76
N SER A 60 -0.76 3.47 5.17
CA SER A 60 0.04 4.66 5.57
C SER A 60 0.22 5.63 4.40
N ILE A 61 0.45 5.12 3.18
CA ILE A 61 0.54 5.96 1.98
C ILE A 61 -0.80 6.68 1.70
N ALA A 62 -1.93 6.01 1.93
CA ALA A 62 -3.24 6.60 1.70
C ALA A 62 -3.48 7.82 2.59
N ILE A 63 -3.13 7.72 3.87
CA ILE A 63 -3.36 8.79 4.85
C ILE A 63 -2.29 9.87 4.71
N ASP A 64 -1.01 9.49 4.80
CA ASP A 64 0.10 10.45 4.91
C ASP A 64 0.37 11.21 3.62
N VAL A 65 0.13 10.58 2.45
CA VAL A 65 0.46 11.16 1.14
C VAL A 65 -0.77 11.53 0.34
N LEU A 66 -1.80 10.67 0.33
CA LEU A 66 -3.00 10.88 -0.47
C LEU A 66 -4.12 11.60 0.29
N GLY A 67 -3.95 11.89 1.57
CA GLY A 67 -4.89 12.66 2.39
C GLY A 67 -6.23 11.94 2.58
N ARG A 68 -6.22 10.61 2.64
CA ARG A 68 -7.41 9.81 2.94
C ARG A 68 -7.74 9.84 4.44
N PRO A 69 -9.02 9.73 4.82
CA PRO A 69 -9.41 9.63 6.23
C PRO A 69 -8.96 8.29 6.83
N ASP A 70 -8.86 8.23 8.15
CA ASP A 70 -8.45 7.02 8.90
C ASP A 70 -9.37 5.81 8.65
N SER A 71 -10.60 6.05 8.20
CA SER A 71 -11.57 5.03 7.77
C SER A 71 -11.28 4.44 6.39
N PHE A 72 -10.10 4.67 5.82
CA PHE A 72 -9.71 4.17 4.50
C PHE A 72 -9.63 2.64 4.47
N ASP A 73 -10.36 2.03 3.54
CA ASP A 73 -10.30 0.59 3.26
C ASP A 73 -9.66 0.34 1.87
N PRO A 74 -8.46 -0.28 1.82
CA PRO A 74 -7.79 -0.66 0.56
C PRO A 74 -8.57 -1.63 -0.33
N SER A 75 -9.60 -2.30 0.20
CA SER A 75 -10.46 -3.24 -0.53
C SER A 75 -11.54 -2.51 -1.33
N ILE A 76 -11.98 -1.35 -0.84
CA ILE A 76 -13.05 -0.53 -1.44
C ILE A 76 -12.44 0.56 -2.32
N ASP A 77 -11.39 1.24 -1.85
CA ASP A 77 -10.70 2.30 -2.61
C ASP A 77 -9.29 1.85 -3.05
N PRO A 78 -9.12 1.46 -4.34
CA PRO A 78 -7.84 1.01 -4.86
C PRO A 78 -6.86 2.15 -5.19
N ILE A 79 -7.12 3.40 -4.75
CA ILE A 79 -6.31 4.58 -5.12
C ILE A 79 -4.80 4.38 -4.95
N VAL A 80 -4.37 3.80 -3.83
CA VAL A 80 -2.94 3.53 -3.57
C VAL A 80 -2.39 2.56 -4.61
N ARG A 81 -3.11 1.46 -4.88
CA ARG A 81 -2.70 0.47 -5.88
C ARG A 81 -2.61 1.08 -7.27
N ILE A 82 -3.52 1.98 -7.62
CA ILE A 82 -3.54 2.68 -8.91
C ILE A 82 -2.34 3.63 -9.04
N GLU A 83 -2.13 4.53 -8.07
CA GLU A 83 -1.04 5.50 -8.13
C GLU A 83 0.33 4.83 -8.07
N VAL A 84 0.50 3.81 -7.24
CA VAL A 84 1.74 3.02 -7.21
C VAL A 84 1.96 2.29 -8.53
N SER A 85 0.91 1.73 -9.15
CA SER A 85 1.05 1.06 -10.45
C SER A 85 1.44 2.03 -11.56
N ARG A 86 0.89 3.25 -11.55
CA ARG A 86 1.29 4.34 -12.46
C ARG A 86 2.74 4.76 -12.24
N LEU A 87 3.15 4.91 -10.98
CA LEU A 87 4.54 5.21 -10.62
C LEU A 87 5.50 4.12 -11.12
N ARG A 88 5.17 2.85 -10.93
CA ARG A 88 5.97 1.72 -11.46
C ARG A 88 6.14 1.82 -12.97
N ALA A 89 5.05 2.03 -13.70
CA ALA A 89 5.10 2.15 -15.15
C ALA A 89 5.97 3.34 -15.59
N ALA A 90 5.88 4.49 -14.90
CA ALA A 90 6.69 5.66 -15.18
C ALA A 90 8.19 5.42 -14.92
N LEU A 91 8.54 4.71 -13.84
CA LEU A 91 9.93 4.34 -13.53
C LEU A 91 10.51 3.44 -14.61
N VAL A 92 9.79 2.37 -14.98
CA VAL A 92 10.22 1.43 -16.02
C VAL A 92 10.44 2.17 -17.35
N GLN A 93 9.47 2.96 -17.81
CA GLN A 93 9.58 3.73 -19.06
C GLN A 93 10.76 4.70 -19.04
N TYR A 94 11.01 5.35 -17.91
CA TYR A 94 12.12 6.28 -17.76
C TYR A 94 13.48 5.58 -17.85
N TYR A 95 13.68 4.47 -17.13
CA TYR A 95 14.96 3.75 -17.13
C TYR A 95 15.17 2.90 -18.40
N GLU A 96 14.11 2.48 -19.08
CA GLU A 96 14.22 1.88 -20.42
C GLU A 96 14.75 2.89 -21.45
N ALA A 97 14.26 4.13 -21.43
CA ALA A 97 14.64 5.17 -22.38
C ALA A 97 15.97 5.86 -22.03
N PHE A 98 16.20 6.18 -20.75
CA PHE A 98 17.29 7.04 -20.30
C PHE A 98 18.24 6.37 -19.30
N GLY A 99 17.99 5.12 -18.91
CA GLY A 99 18.80 4.44 -17.88
C GLY A 99 20.25 4.17 -18.27
N ARG A 100 20.64 4.31 -19.55
CA ARG A 100 22.05 4.22 -19.97
C ARG A 100 22.90 5.40 -19.49
N GLU A 101 22.26 6.53 -19.23
CA GLU A 101 22.91 7.75 -18.72
C GLU A 101 23.02 7.76 -17.19
N LYS A 102 22.30 6.85 -16.51
CA LYS A 102 22.11 6.89 -15.06
C LYS A 102 22.89 5.76 -14.37
N PRO A 103 23.70 6.07 -13.34
CA PRO A 103 24.51 5.06 -12.64
C PRO A 103 23.67 4.19 -11.70
N ILE A 104 22.51 4.68 -11.26
CA ILE A 104 21.63 4.04 -10.28
C ILE A 104 20.24 3.97 -10.88
N GLU A 105 19.65 2.79 -10.81
CA GLU A 105 18.27 2.52 -11.19
C GLU A 105 17.42 2.35 -9.94
N LEU A 106 16.32 3.09 -9.89
CA LEU A 106 15.31 3.02 -8.84
C LEU A 106 14.18 2.11 -9.32
N GLU A 107 14.02 0.98 -8.66
CA GLU A 107 12.93 0.03 -8.93
C GLU A 107 11.93 0.01 -7.76
N LEU A 108 10.66 -0.20 -8.08
CA LEU A 108 9.60 -0.42 -7.10
C LEU A 108 8.96 -1.81 -7.33
N PRO A 109 9.44 -2.87 -6.65
CA PRO A 109 9.03 -4.25 -6.89
C PRO A 109 7.51 -4.47 -6.73
N LYS A 110 6.98 -5.48 -7.42
CA LYS A 110 5.56 -5.88 -7.27
C LYS A 110 5.34 -6.47 -5.88
N GLY A 111 4.17 -6.17 -5.29
CA GLY A 111 3.78 -6.69 -3.97
C GLY A 111 4.44 -5.98 -2.77
N LYS A 112 5.48 -5.18 -2.99
CA LYS A 112 6.11 -4.34 -1.97
C LYS A 112 5.93 -2.86 -2.32
N TYR A 113 5.84 -2.02 -1.30
CA TYR A 113 5.87 -0.56 -1.45
C TYR A 113 7.21 0.00 -0.92
N ALA A 114 8.31 -0.71 -1.18
CA ALA A 114 9.66 -0.34 -0.80
C ALA A 114 10.54 -0.20 -2.04
N LEU A 115 11.48 0.74 -2.04
CA LEU A 115 12.40 0.95 -3.16
C LEU A 115 13.50 -0.11 -3.16
N ALA A 116 13.87 -0.55 -4.36
CA ALA A 116 15.06 -1.34 -4.62
C ALA A 116 16.01 -0.53 -5.51
N PHE A 117 17.31 -0.68 -5.26
CA PHE A 117 18.34 0.10 -5.95
C PHE A 117 19.31 -0.84 -6.64
N HIS A 118 19.59 -0.54 -7.91
CA HIS A 118 20.50 -1.33 -8.73
C HIS A 118 21.57 -0.43 -9.35
N ARG A 119 22.83 -0.86 -9.27
CA ARG A 119 23.93 -0.14 -9.92
C ARG A 119 23.99 -0.55 -11.38
N ARG A 120 23.87 0.40 -12.30
CA ARG A 120 24.06 0.16 -13.73
C ARG A 120 25.49 0.48 -14.14
N VAL A 121 26.05 -0.36 -14.99
CA VAL A 121 27.31 -0.05 -15.68
C VAL A 121 26.97 0.96 -16.77
N ILE A 122 27.29 2.23 -16.53
CA ILE A 122 27.25 3.24 -17.59
C ILE A 122 28.30 2.82 -18.62
N ALA A 123 27.84 2.38 -19.79
CA ALA A 123 28.72 2.21 -20.93
C ALA A 123 29.15 3.62 -21.35
N LYS A 124 30.30 4.07 -20.82
CA LYS A 124 30.91 5.34 -21.19
C LYS A 124 31.12 5.27 -22.70
N MET A 125 30.27 5.95 -23.46
CA MET A 125 30.36 6.01 -24.91
C MET A 125 31.68 6.71 -25.23
N LYS A 126 32.72 5.91 -25.49
CA LYS A 126 33.95 6.40 -26.09
C LYS A 126 33.52 7.01 -27.42
N ALA A 127 33.67 8.32 -27.56
CA ALA A 127 33.46 9.02 -28.82
C ALA A 127 34.20 8.25 -29.92
N PRO A 128 33.55 7.90 -31.05
CA PRO A 128 34.27 7.32 -32.17
C PRO A 128 35.10 8.45 -32.77
N ASP A 129 36.37 8.51 -32.36
CA ASP A 129 37.37 9.24 -33.11
C ASP A 129 37.51 8.55 -34.48
N SER A 130 37.56 9.39 -35.49
CA SER A 130 37.10 9.09 -36.84
C SER A 130 38.05 8.16 -37.62
N LEU A 131 37.47 7.34 -38.50
CA LEU A 131 38.01 6.86 -39.78
C LEU A 131 39.40 6.20 -39.76
N LEU A 132 39.49 4.89 -39.99
CA LEU A 132 40.21 4.31 -41.14
C LEU A 132 39.84 2.81 -41.32
N LEU A 133 39.54 2.46 -42.58
CA LEU A 133 39.44 1.14 -43.20
C LEU A 133 38.21 0.27 -42.87
N GLN A 134 37.11 0.59 -43.57
CA GLN A 134 36.13 -0.42 -43.99
C GLN A 134 36.82 -1.49 -44.82
N ASN A 135 37.03 -2.68 -44.23
CA ASN A 135 36.81 -3.90 -44.97
C ASN A 135 35.29 -4.13 -45.02
N PRO A 136 34.66 -4.39 -46.18
CA PRO A 136 33.26 -4.77 -46.20
C PRO A 136 33.11 -6.08 -45.44
N ILE A 137 32.60 -6.00 -44.22
CA ILE A 137 32.17 -7.15 -43.43
C ILE A 137 31.04 -7.80 -44.25
N PRO A 138 31.18 -9.06 -44.71
CA PRO A 138 30.08 -9.75 -45.35
C PRO A 138 28.87 -9.71 -44.40
N PRO A 139 27.65 -9.46 -44.91
CA PRO A 139 26.47 -9.32 -44.06
C PRO A 139 26.39 -10.54 -43.13
N PRO A 140 26.12 -10.35 -41.82
CA PRO A 140 25.96 -11.48 -40.92
C PRO A 140 24.86 -12.36 -41.48
N SER A 141 25.23 -13.56 -41.94
CA SER A 141 24.31 -14.61 -42.32
C SER A 141 23.59 -15.05 -41.04
N MET A 142 22.54 -14.32 -40.68
CA MET A 142 21.62 -14.78 -39.65
C MET A 142 21.01 -16.08 -40.18
N PRO A 143 21.18 -17.24 -39.51
CA PRO A 143 20.37 -18.38 -39.83
C PRO A 143 18.90 -17.95 -39.70
N PRO A 144 17.99 -18.32 -40.63
CA PRO A 144 16.58 -18.04 -40.45
C PRO A 144 16.18 -18.68 -39.13
N VAL A 145 15.85 -17.83 -38.14
CA VAL A 145 15.34 -18.29 -36.86
C VAL A 145 13.96 -18.87 -37.15
N THR A 146 13.92 -20.15 -37.47
CA THR A 146 12.67 -20.82 -37.83
C THR A 146 11.85 -20.94 -36.55
N LEU A 147 10.83 -20.07 -36.49
CA LEU A 147 9.85 -19.92 -35.42
C LEU A 147 8.89 -21.13 -35.37
N LYS A 148 9.40 -22.36 -35.45
CA LYS A 148 8.60 -23.59 -35.57
C LYS A 148 8.62 -24.49 -34.33
N TYR A 149 9.26 -24.06 -33.24
CA TYR A 149 9.29 -24.79 -31.96
C TYR A 149 8.66 -24.05 -30.76
N ARG A 150 7.97 -22.92 -30.98
CA ARG A 150 7.32 -22.12 -29.89
C ARG A 150 5.80 -22.19 -29.81
N LEU A 151 5.12 -22.87 -30.73
CA LEU A 151 3.65 -22.90 -30.75
C LEU A 151 3.03 -24.08 -29.98
N LYS A 152 3.76 -25.19 -29.78
CA LYS A 152 3.22 -26.37 -29.06
C LYS A 152 3.08 -26.19 -27.54
N TYR A 153 3.79 -25.23 -26.94
CA TYR A 153 3.68 -24.94 -25.51
C TYR A 153 2.68 -23.82 -25.20
N LEU A 154 2.18 -23.11 -26.22
CA LEU A 154 1.15 -22.08 -26.04
C LEU A 154 -0.19 -22.70 -25.68
N ASP A 155 -0.58 -23.81 -26.31
CA ASP A 155 -1.81 -24.53 -25.99
C ASP A 155 -1.80 -25.06 -24.54
N LEU A 156 -0.65 -25.56 -24.07
CA LEU A 156 -0.48 -26.04 -22.69
C LEU A 156 -0.48 -24.89 -21.66
N ALA A 157 0.08 -23.74 -22.02
CA ALA A 157 0.08 -22.55 -21.18
C ALA A 157 -1.33 -21.98 -21.02
N ILE A 158 -2.14 -21.96 -22.09
CA ILE A 158 -3.53 -21.48 -22.04
C ILE A 158 -4.40 -22.42 -21.19
N ALA A 159 -4.25 -23.74 -21.36
CA ALA A 159 -4.98 -24.73 -20.57
C ALA A 159 -4.65 -24.66 -19.07
N SER A 160 -3.36 -24.53 -18.72
CA SER A 160 -2.95 -24.37 -17.31
C SER A 160 -3.41 -23.04 -16.71
N PHE A 161 -3.39 -21.95 -17.48
CA PHE A 161 -3.88 -20.65 -17.01
C PHE A 161 -5.41 -20.67 -16.81
N ALA A 162 -6.17 -21.29 -17.71
CA ALA A 162 -7.60 -21.48 -17.55
C ALA A 162 -7.94 -22.36 -16.33
N LEU A 163 -7.16 -23.42 -16.08
CA LEU A 163 -7.30 -24.26 -14.89
C LEU A 163 -7.01 -23.48 -13.61
N LEU A 164 -5.94 -22.68 -13.59
CA LEU A 164 -5.58 -21.86 -12.43
C LEU A 164 -6.60 -20.75 -12.18
N ILE A 165 -7.13 -20.10 -13.22
CA ILE A 165 -8.21 -19.12 -13.10
C ILE A 165 -9.48 -19.77 -12.58
N SER A 166 -9.85 -20.94 -13.10
CA SER A 166 -11.03 -21.68 -12.64
C SER A 166 -10.89 -22.09 -11.17
N LEU A 167 -9.72 -22.63 -10.78
CA LEU A 167 -9.43 -22.99 -9.39
C LEU A 167 -9.42 -21.77 -8.46
N ALA A 168 -8.82 -20.65 -8.90
CA ALA A 168 -8.80 -19.40 -8.15
C ALA A 168 -10.21 -18.79 -8.04
N LEU A 169 -11.04 -18.90 -9.07
CA LEU A 169 -12.43 -18.46 -9.08
C LEU A 169 -13.27 -19.32 -8.13
N VAL A 170 -13.14 -20.65 -8.19
CA VAL A 170 -13.80 -21.57 -7.25
C VAL A 170 -13.34 -21.30 -5.82
N TYR A 171 -12.04 -21.10 -5.60
CA TYR A 171 -11.52 -20.72 -4.29
C TYR A 171 -12.08 -19.38 -3.83
N PHE A 172 -12.14 -18.36 -4.69
CA PHE A 172 -12.66 -17.04 -4.34
C PHE A 172 -14.18 -17.05 -4.09
N LEU A 173 -14.93 -17.86 -4.84
CA LEU A 173 -16.37 -18.03 -4.65
C LEU A 173 -16.69 -18.87 -3.40
N SER A 174 -15.92 -19.93 -3.13
CA SER A 174 -16.06 -20.77 -1.95
C SER A 174 -15.57 -20.06 -0.68
N ASN A 175 -14.53 -19.23 -0.80
CA ASN A 175 -13.94 -18.44 0.27
C ASN A 175 -14.54 -17.04 0.38
N ARG A 176 -15.73 -16.79 -0.21
CA ARG A 176 -16.60 -15.71 0.28
C ARG A 176 -17.04 -16.10 1.69
N SER A 177 -16.15 -15.84 2.64
CA SER A 177 -16.34 -15.96 4.07
C SER A 177 -17.58 -15.18 4.43
N THR A 178 -18.65 -15.93 4.69
CA THR A 178 -19.63 -15.69 5.75
C THR A 178 -19.60 -14.28 6.31
N ASP A 179 -20.53 -13.45 5.81
CA ASP A 179 -20.94 -12.22 6.46
C ASP A 179 -21.17 -12.53 7.94
N THR A 180 -20.29 -12.04 8.81
CA THR A 180 -20.49 -12.11 10.24
C THR A 180 -21.53 -11.05 10.58
N VAL A 181 -22.79 -11.34 10.24
CA VAL A 181 -23.94 -10.53 10.63
C VAL A 181 -24.05 -10.68 12.14
N LYS A 182 -23.99 -9.54 12.83
CA LYS A 182 -24.19 -9.46 14.27
C LYS A 182 -25.50 -10.18 14.64
N PRO A 183 -25.48 -11.27 15.42
CA PRO A 183 -26.70 -12.01 15.73
C PRO A 183 -27.62 -11.11 16.56
N MET A 184 -28.86 -10.97 16.11
CA MET A 184 -29.90 -10.24 16.84
C MET A 184 -30.58 -11.22 17.78
N VAL A 185 -30.46 -10.99 19.10
CA VAL A 185 -31.05 -11.84 20.13
C VAL A 185 -32.22 -11.07 20.74
N ALA A 186 -33.43 -11.64 20.63
CA ALA A 186 -34.60 -11.16 21.36
C ALA A 186 -34.75 -12.01 22.62
N ILE A 187 -34.84 -11.35 23.78
CA ILE A 187 -35.10 -12.02 25.05
C ILE A 187 -36.43 -11.49 25.54
N ASP A 188 -37.40 -12.39 25.72
CA ASP A 188 -38.70 -12.10 26.30
C ASP A 188 -38.69 -12.54 27.76
N PHE A 189 -39.11 -11.65 28.66
CA PHE A 189 -39.14 -11.90 30.10
C PHE A 189 -40.54 -11.60 30.60
N SER A 190 -41.18 -12.60 31.20
CA SER A 190 -42.48 -12.49 31.84
C SER A 190 -42.46 -13.25 33.16
N ALA A 191 -43.16 -12.74 34.17
CA ALA A 191 -43.30 -13.42 35.44
C ALA A 191 -44.38 -14.51 35.33
N GLU A 192 -44.13 -15.69 35.93
CA GLU A 192 -45.13 -16.76 35.98
C GLU A 192 -46.31 -16.42 36.91
N ASN A 193 -46.09 -15.48 37.85
CA ASN A 193 -47.09 -15.01 38.78
C ASN A 193 -47.18 -13.47 38.73
N PRO A 194 -48.37 -12.89 38.47
CA PRO A 194 -48.56 -11.45 38.28
C PRO A 194 -48.27 -10.61 39.52
N ALA A 195 -48.14 -11.24 40.70
CA ALA A 195 -47.70 -10.53 41.91
C ALA A 195 -46.23 -10.06 41.85
N PHE A 196 -45.43 -10.58 40.90
CA PHE A 196 -44.00 -10.28 40.76
C PHE A 196 -43.64 -9.54 39.46
N ASP A 197 -44.62 -8.98 38.76
CA ASP A 197 -44.39 -8.26 37.49
C ASP A 197 -43.41 -7.08 37.68
N ASP A 198 -43.55 -6.31 38.77
CA ASP A 198 -42.65 -5.21 39.11
C ASP A 198 -41.20 -5.66 39.39
N GLU A 199 -41.01 -6.89 39.86
CA GLU A 199 -39.68 -7.45 40.15
C GLU A 199 -39.04 -7.99 38.86
N ALA A 200 -39.83 -8.64 37.99
CA ALA A 200 -39.39 -9.09 36.69
C ALA A 200 -38.98 -7.92 35.77
N GLU A 201 -39.69 -6.79 35.83
CA GLU A 201 -39.33 -5.58 35.09
C GLU A 201 -37.97 -5.01 35.53
N LYS A 202 -37.70 -4.95 36.85
CA LYS A 202 -36.41 -4.49 37.38
C LYS A 202 -35.24 -5.39 36.98
N VAL A 203 -35.47 -6.70 36.95
CA VAL A 203 -34.46 -7.68 36.50
C VAL A 203 -34.21 -7.53 35.00
N ARG A 204 -35.26 -7.37 34.19
CA ARG A 204 -35.16 -7.10 32.74
C ARG A 204 -34.32 -5.87 32.46
N ASP A 205 -34.60 -4.76 33.13
CA ASP A 205 -33.88 -3.50 32.91
C ASP A 205 -32.40 -3.61 33.30
N SER A 206 -32.12 -4.23 34.46
CA SER A 206 -30.74 -4.46 34.92
C SER A 206 -29.96 -5.35 33.95
N LEU A 207 -30.60 -6.37 33.38
CA LEU A 207 -30.01 -7.30 32.44
C LEU A 207 -29.79 -6.65 31.07
N LEU A 208 -30.71 -5.80 30.59
CA LEU A 208 -30.55 -5.03 29.36
C LEU A 208 -29.40 -4.02 29.46
N ILE A 209 -29.23 -3.38 30.61
CA ILE A 209 -28.10 -2.48 30.87
C ILE A 209 -26.78 -3.27 30.84
N ALA A 210 -26.70 -4.40 31.56
CA ALA A 210 -25.50 -5.22 31.61
C ALA A 210 -25.13 -5.86 30.26
N LEU A 211 -26.12 -6.27 29.45
CA LEU A 211 -25.87 -6.81 28.11
C LEU A 211 -25.53 -5.72 27.08
N GLY A 212 -25.94 -4.47 27.31
CA GLY A 212 -25.59 -3.32 26.46
C GLY A 212 -24.08 -3.00 26.44
N ASP A 213 -23.37 -3.31 27.53
CA ASP A 213 -21.91 -3.14 27.62
C ASP A 213 -21.14 -4.12 26.71
N PHE A 214 -21.79 -5.21 26.27
CA PHE A 214 -21.19 -6.15 25.33
C PHE A 214 -21.45 -5.72 23.89
N ASN A 215 -20.42 -5.12 23.28
CA ASN A 215 -20.47 -4.56 21.91
C ASN A 215 -20.77 -5.58 20.79
N THR A 216 -20.86 -6.88 21.11
CA THR A 216 -21.03 -8.00 20.19
C THR A 216 -22.50 -8.34 19.90
N LEU A 217 -23.48 -7.80 20.63
CA LEU A 217 -24.91 -8.11 20.46
C LEU A 217 -25.76 -6.90 20.03
N ALA A 218 -26.78 -7.14 19.20
CA ALA A 218 -27.80 -6.15 18.88
C ALA A 218 -29.09 -6.56 19.62
N LEU A 219 -29.51 -5.75 20.60
CA LEU A 219 -30.68 -6.02 21.44
C LEU A 219 -31.85 -5.13 21.00
N ARG A 220 -33.04 -5.70 20.96
CA ARG A 220 -34.30 -4.98 20.67
C ARG A 220 -35.32 -5.35 21.76
N SER A 221 -35.75 -4.35 22.53
CA SER A 221 -36.89 -4.50 23.45
C SER A 221 -38.20 -4.31 22.68
N ASN A 222 -39.18 -5.16 22.94
CA ASN A 222 -40.44 -5.20 22.22
C ASN A 222 -41.57 -4.55 23.03
N ASP A 223 -41.27 -3.48 23.76
CA ASP A 223 -42.27 -2.69 24.46
C ASP A 223 -42.56 -1.37 23.76
N SER A 224 -43.85 -1.08 23.65
CA SER A 224 -44.44 -0.01 22.85
C SER A 224 -44.35 1.32 23.59
N GLY A 225 -43.15 1.89 23.68
CA GLY A 225 -42.93 3.17 24.37
C GLY A 225 -41.68 3.86 23.87
N SER A 226 -41.85 4.85 22.99
CA SER A 226 -40.77 5.70 22.50
C SER A 226 -40.03 6.39 23.65
N LEU A 227 -38.77 6.03 23.88
CA LEU A 227 -37.82 6.82 24.65
C LEU A 227 -36.59 7.09 23.76
N PHE A 228 -36.65 8.21 23.04
CA PHE A 228 -35.45 8.83 22.50
C PHE A 228 -34.70 9.52 23.65
N PRO A 229 -33.40 9.25 23.86
CA PRO A 229 -32.55 10.21 24.53
C PRO A 229 -32.12 11.26 23.51
N ARG A 230 -32.63 12.49 23.67
CA ARG A 230 -32.04 13.69 23.04
C ARG A 230 -30.77 14.10 23.79
N CYS A 231 -29.81 14.57 23.00
CA CYS A 231 -28.69 15.47 23.31
C CYS A 231 -27.41 14.91 23.97
N GLY A 232 -26.28 15.20 23.30
CA GLY A 232 -25.12 15.75 24.01
C GLY A 232 -23.74 15.16 23.66
N SER A 233 -23.19 15.48 22.48
CA SER A 233 -21.73 15.59 22.35
C SER A 233 -21.31 16.93 22.99
N PRO A 234 -20.17 17.05 23.73
CA PRO A 234 -18.83 16.95 23.13
C PRO A 234 -17.71 16.41 24.07
N HIS A 235 -16.55 16.11 23.46
CA HIS A 235 -15.21 15.89 24.02
C HIS A 235 -14.74 14.46 24.33
N ILE A 236 -13.86 13.95 23.46
CA ILE A 236 -12.65 13.24 23.90
C ILE A 236 -11.45 13.91 23.20
N ARG A 237 -10.64 14.63 24.00
CA ARG A 237 -9.34 15.16 23.61
C ARG A 237 -8.32 14.03 23.63
N TYR A 238 -7.55 13.87 22.57
CA TYR A 238 -6.28 13.16 22.62
C TYR A 238 -5.25 14.06 23.31
N ALA A 239 -4.76 13.62 24.46
CA ALA A 239 -3.55 14.14 25.10
C ALA A 239 -2.52 13.02 25.10
N CYS A 240 -1.54 13.10 24.20
CA CYS A 240 -0.27 12.41 24.35
C CYS A 240 0.83 13.42 24.01
N GLY A 241 1.57 13.81 25.04
CA GLY A 241 2.64 14.80 24.96
C GLY A 241 3.90 14.20 24.36
N ILE A 242 4.51 14.93 23.44
CA ILE A 242 5.94 14.87 23.20
C ILE A 242 6.44 16.29 23.37
N GLY A 243 7.16 16.49 24.48
CA GLY A 243 7.79 17.76 24.79
C GLY A 243 8.90 18.07 23.80
N LEU A 244 8.84 19.25 23.20
CA LEU A 244 10.01 19.90 22.65
C LEU A 244 10.19 21.27 23.30
N LYS A 245 11.32 21.31 23.99
CA LYS A 245 11.93 22.39 24.73
C LYS A 245 12.39 23.48 23.76
N ALA A 246 11.95 24.72 23.96
CA ALA A 246 12.64 25.90 23.41
C ALA A 246 12.75 26.96 24.52
N ARG A 247 14.00 27.32 24.83
CA ARG A 247 14.42 28.41 25.72
C ARG A 247 14.27 29.77 25.02
N PRO A 248 14.37 30.89 25.76
CA PRO A 248 13.98 32.23 25.33
C PRO A 248 15.16 33.11 24.87
N GLU A 249 14.89 34.11 24.04
CA GLU A 249 15.53 35.45 24.00
C GLU A 249 14.48 36.41 23.37
N ALA A 250 13.87 37.34 24.11
CA ALA A 250 14.38 38.61 24.62
C ALA A 250 14.50 39.72 23.55
N SER A 251 13.74 40.82 23.78
CA SER A 251 14.05 42.22 23.45
C SER A 251 14.06 42.64 21.97
N GLY A 252 13.38 43.69 21.52
CA GLY A 252 12.68 44.77 22.22
C GLY A 252 12.64 46.05 21.35
N GLY A 253 11.64 46.91 21.60
CA GLY A 253 11.61 48.33 21.25
C GLY A 253 11.35 48.66 19.77
N ARG A 254 10.56 49.66 19.42
CA ARG A 254 9.95 50.75 20.19
C ARG A 254 8.80 51.33 19.36
#